data_AF-A0A9N9C177-F1
#
_entry.id   AF-A0A9N9C177-F1
#
_cell.length_a   1.000
_cell.length_b   1.000
_cell.length_c   1.000
_cell.angle_alpha   90.00
_cell.angle_beta   90.00
_cell.angle_gamma   90.00
#
_symmetry.space_group_name_H-M   'P 1'
#
loop_
_entity.id
_entity.type
_entity.pdbx_description
1 polymer ?
#
loop_
_entity_poly.entity_id
_entity_poly.type
_entity_poly.pdbx_seq_one_letter_code
_entity_poly.pdbx_strand_id
1 'polypeptide(L)' 'TKFLIIAESSHPSVDAILYRTYDIYSDYVMKNPFYTPEMPIRSELFDLNLQKLMKQIGG' A
#
# COMPACT_ATOMS: atom_id res chain seq x y z
N THR A 1 3.77 -11.57 2.13
CA THR A 1 3.72 -10.69 0.94
C THR A 1 4.95 -9.81 0.92
N LYS A 2 5.55 -9.55 -0.25
CA LYS A 2 6.70 -8.64 -0.39
C LYS A 2 6.23 -7.41 -1.16
N PHE A 3 6.61 -6.21 -0.69
CA PHE A 3 6.33 -4.95 -1.36
C PHE A 3 7.62 -4.39 -1.94
N LEU A 4 7.54 -3.84 -3.15
CA LEU A 4 8.65 -3.16 -3.84
C LEU A 4 8.17 -1.76 -4.22
N ILE A 5 8.90 -0.75 -3.78
CA ILE A 5 8.68 0.64 -4.19
C ILE A 5 9.82 1.03 -5.12
N ILE A 6 9.47 1.57 -6.29
CA ILE A 6 10.43 2.15 -7.24
C ILE A 6 10.26 3.66 -7.16
N ALA A 7 11.30 4.35 -6.70
CA ALA A 7 11.33 5.80 -6.56
C ALA A 7 12.70 6.35 -6.99
N GLU A 8 12.79 7.65 -7.21
CA GLU A 8 14.07 8.33 -7.45
C GLU A 8 14.94 8.28 -6.19
N SER A 9 16.28 8.23 -6.33
CA SER A 9 17.19 8.16 -5.17
C SER A 9 17.11 9.37 -4.24
N SER A 10 16.65 10.50 -4.76
CA SER A 10 16.44 11.76 -4.04
C SER A 10 15.14 11.78 -3.24
N HIS A 11 14.26 10.78 -3.43
CA HIS A 11 12.95 10.75 -2.79
C HIS A 11 13.09 10.50 -1.28
N PRO A 12 12.68 11.46 -0.43
CA PRO A 12 12.84 11.31 1.01
C PRO A 12 11.85 10.29 1.57
N SER A 13 12.23 9.65 2.68
CA SER A 13 11.31 8.88 3.55
C SER A 13 10.63 7.66 2.91
N VAL A 14 11.26 6.98 1.95
CA VAL A 14 10.73 5.74 1.32
C VAL A 14 10.35 4.67 2.34
N ASP A 15 11.12 4.53 3.42
CA ASP A 15 10.82 3.57 4.50
C ASP A 15 9.47 3.85 5.20
N ALA A 16 9.15 5.13 5.42
CA ALA A 16 7.88 5.51 6.03
C ALA A 16 6.69 5.23 5.10
N ILE A 17 6.90 5.39 3.79
CA ILE A 17 5.90 5.06 2.76
C ILE A 17 5.66 3.54 2.78
N LEU A 18 6.72 2.75 2.79
CA LEU A 18 6.65 1.29 2.84
C LEU A 18 5.88 0.80 4.07
N TYR A 19 6.17 1.38 5.24
CA TYR A 19 5.47 1.05 6.47
C TYR A 19 3.97 1.37 6.38
N ARG A 20 3.62 2.57 5.90
CA ARG A 20 2.20 2.96 5.72
C ARG A 20 1.49 2.10 4.68
N THR A 21 2.15 1.72 3.59
CA THR A 21 1.58 0.79 2.61
C THR A 21 1.32 -0.58 3.24
N TYR A 22 2.20 -1.05 4.12
CA TYR A 22 2.01 -2.31 4.84
C TYR A 22 0.81 -2.26 5.81
N ASP A 23 0.62 -1.14 6.51
CA ASP A 23 -0.55 -0.94 7.37
C ASP A 23 -1.86 -0.97 6.56
N ILE A 24 -1.92 -0.24 5.44
CA ILE A 24 -3.07 -0.24 4.52
C ILE A 24 -3.35 -1.66 4.00
N TYR A 25 -2.31 -2.41 3.63
CA TYR A 25 -2.48 -3.81 3.22
C TYR A 25 -3.06 -4.68 4.34
N SER A 26 -2.56 -4.54 5.56
CA SER A 26 -3.01 -5.31 6.71
C SER A 26 -4.48 -5.03 7.02
N ASP A 27 -4.92 -3.78 6.93
CA ASP A 27 -6.28 -3.38 7.23
C ASP A 27 -7.31 -3.78 6.17
N TYR A 28 -6.96 -3.66 4.89
CA TYR A 28 -7.93 -3.82 3.80
C TYR A 28 -7.84 -5.17 3.08
N VAL A 29 -6.76 -5.93 3.29
CA VAL A 29 -6.53 -7.22 2.64
C VAL A 29 -6.48 -8.35 3.66
N MET A 30 -5.63 -8.27 4.69
CA MET A 30 -5.49 -9.38 5.65
C MET A 30 -6.69 -9.54 6.57
N LYS A 31 -7.36 -8.44 6.94
CA LYS A 31 -8.58 -8.49 7.77
C LYS A 31 -9.85 -8.80 6.98
N ASN A 32 -9.78 -8.89 5.65
CA ASN A 32 -10.95 -9.14 4.82
C ASN A 32 -11.27 -10.64 4.79
N PRO A 33 -12.39 -11.09 5.38
CA PRO A 33 -12.75 -12.51 5.45
C PRO A 33 -13.05 -13.14 4.07
N PHE A 34 -13.22 -12.33 3.03
CA PHE A 34 -13.41 -12.76 1.65
C PHE A 34 -12.12 -12.77 0.82
N TYR A 35 -10.99 -12.39 1.42
CA TYR A 35 -9.70 -12.42 0.72
C TYR A 35 -9.19 -13.86 0.63
N THR A 36 -9.15 -14.38 -0.59
CA THR A 36 -8.50 -15.65 -0.90
C THR A 36 -7.02 -15.38 -1.18
N PRO A 37 -6.09 -16.00 -0.41
CA PRO A 37 -4.68 -15.96 -0.75
C PRO A 37 -4.48 -16.48 -2.18
N GLU A 38 -3.49 -15.94 -2.92
CA GLU A 38 -3.22 -16.20 -4.35
C GLU A 38 -4.08 -15.43 -5.38
N MET A 39 -5.14 -14.74 -4.94
CA MET A 39 -5.91 -13.85 -5.82
C MET A 39 -5.34 -12.42 -5.82
N PRO A 40 -5.45 -11.67 -6.94
CA PRO A 40 -5.06 -10.26 -6.96
C PRO A 40 -5.85 -9.47 -5.91
N ILE A 41 -5.22 -8.45 -5.33
CA ILE A 41 -5.88 -7.55 -4.38
C ILE A 41 -6.99 -6.80 -5.13
N ARG A 42 -8.25 -7.05 -4.78
CA ARG A 42 -9.46 -6.43 -5.38
C ARG A 42 -10.17 -5.46 -4.42
N SER A 43 -9.46 -4.99 -3.40
CA SER A 43 -10.05 -4.13 -2.38
C SER A 43 -10.03 -2.69 -2.87
N GLU A 44 -11.19 -2.13 -3.26
CA GLU A 44 -11.29 -0.73 -3.68
C GLU A 44 -10.83 0.25 -2.58
N LEU A 45 -11.04 -0.13 -1.31
CA LEU A 45 -10.56 0.64 -0.16
C LEU A 45 -9.04 0.64 -0.06
N PHE A 46 -8.38 -0.46 -0.45
CA PHE A 46 -6.91 -0.50 -0.55
C PHE A 46 -6.42 0.50 -1.61
N ASP A 47 -7.00 0.48 -2.81
CA ASP A 47 -6.61 1.38 -3.91
C ASP A 47 -6.84 2.86 -3.56
N LEU A 48 -7.99 3.21 -2.98
CA LEU A 48 -8.30 4.57 -2.58
C LEU A 48 -7.32 5.12 -1.53
N ASN A 49 -6.97 4.31 -0.52
CA ASN A 49 -6.05 4.74 0.53
C ASN A 49 -4.60 4.79 0.04
N LEU A 50 -4.19 3.86 -0.84
CA LEU A 50 -2.88 3.93 -1.48
C LEU A 50 -2.76 5.20 -2.33
N GLN A 51 -3.78 5.55 -3.11
CA GLN A 51 -3.78 6.76 -3.93
C GLN A 51 -3.71 8.03 -3.07
N LYS A 52 -4.43 8.07 -1.94
CA LYS A 52 -4.34 9.17 -0.96
C LYS A 52 -2.93 9.31 -0.39
N LEU A 53 -2.32 8.19 -0.01
CA LEU A 53 -0.94 8.16 0.50
C LEU A 53 0.02 8.73 -0.53
N MET A 54 -0.05 8.28 -1.79
CA MET A 54 0.83 8.76 -2.87
C MET A 54 0.65 10.26 -3.15
N LYS A 55 -0.59 10.78 -3.09
CA LYS A 55 -0.85 12.21 -3.22
C LYS A 55 -0.26 13.06 -2.10
N GLN A 56 -0.19 12.53 -0.87
CA GLN A 56 0.45 13.24 0.25
C GLN A 56 1.97 13.32 0.12
N ILE A 57 2.56 12.38 -0.61
CA ILE A 57 4.01 12.24 -0.76
C ILE A 57 4.52 13.02 -1.97
N GLY A 58 3.76 13.02 -3.07
CA GLY A 58 4.12 13.74 -4.30
C GLY A 58 3.63 15.20 -4.36
N GLY A 59 3.17 15.75 -3.23
CA GLY A 59 2.71 17.13 -3.08
C GLY A 59 3.76 18.03 -2.43
#